data_AF-A0A7C4MZV2-F1
#
_entry.id   AF-A0A7C4MZV2-F1
#
_cell.length_a   1.000
_cell.length_b   1.000
_cell.length_c   1.000
_cell.angle_alpha   90.00
_cell.angle_beta   90.00
_cell.angle_gamma   90.00
#
_symmetry.space_group_name_H-M   'P 1'
#
loop_
_entity.id
_entity.type
_entity.pdbx_description
1 polymer ?
#
loop_
_entity_poly.entity_id
_entity_poly.type
_entity_poly.pdbx_seq_one_letter_code
_entity_poly.pdbx_strand_id
1 'polypeptide(L)'
;MHRRLVRVCLWLLSAAVLLGAGLAAAGWFFARTSFSIAEAGEPGAAAPHETSRPKPPPLSLDGLLDEKLPEAKPTEKPQGKPKADNFACYVCHGNYEGEELAEIHAKEGYGCVKCHGESLAHRDDEDHLTPPDIMFSAEKIDPGCSDCHDTHDAPAKKVVERWQQRCPQKTKPEQIVCTDCHGKHRLEKRVIRWDKTTGKIIERATLPENGTKAGEVSTVRPLPRPVSPNIGRESQ
;
A
#
# COMPACT_ATOMS: atom_id res chain seq x y z
N MET A 1 -21.61 43.45 -19.63
CA MET A 1 -22.37 42.18 -19.54
C MET A 1 -22.76 41.54 -20.89
N HIS A 2 -22.47 42.13 -22.05
CA HIS A 2 -22.89 41.59 -23.36
C HIS A 2 -21.94 40.59 -24.06
N ARG A 3 -20.73 40.34 -23.55
CA ARG A 3 -19.74 39.48 -24.24
C ARG A 3 -19.69 38.02 -23.76
N ARG A 4 -20.46 37.65 -22.73
CA ARG A 4 -20.49 36.27 -22.19
C ARG A 4 -21.60 35.39 -22.79
N LEU A 5 -22.60 35.98 -23.45
CA LEU A 5 -23.73 35.24 -24.02
C LEU A 5 -23.46 34.61 -25.39
N VAL A 6 -22.47 35.09 -26.15
CA VAL A 6 -22.19 34.57 -27.51
C VAL A 6 -21.37 33.27 -27.50
N ARG A 7 -20.61 33.00 -26.42
CA ARG A 7 -19.76 31.78 -26.34
C ARG A 7 -20.50 30.51 -25.90
N VAL A 8 -21.70 30.64 -25.33
CA VAL A 8 -22.50 29.50 -24.86
C VAL A 8 -23.31 28.85 -26.00
N CYS A 9 -23.59 29.60 -27.07
CA CYS A 9 -24.35 29.08 -28.22
C CYS A 9 -23.51 28.24 -29.20
N LEU A 10 -22.17 28.32 -29.16
CA LEU A 10 -21.30 27.57 -30.09
C LEU A 10 -20.90 26.17 -29.61
N TRP A 11 -21.17 25.80 -28.35
CA TRP A 11 -20.83 24.47 -27.81
C TRP A 11 -21.97 23.45 -27.91
N LEU A 12 -23.22 23.90 -28.16
CA LEU A 12 -24.38 23.01 -28.27
C LEU A 12 -24.60 22.43 -29.67
N LEU A 13 -23.81 22.83 -30.68
CA LEU A 13 -23.92 22.31 -32.06
C LEU A 13 -22.86 21.25 -32.41
N SER A 14 -21.93 20.92 -31.51
CA SER A 14 -20.90 19.88 -31.74
C SER A 14 -21.23 18.51 -31.13
N ALA A 15 -22.38 18.37 -30.47
CA ALA A 15 -22.76 17.16 -29.72
C ALA A 15 -23.69 16.20 -30.48
N ALA A 16 -23.87 16.35 -31.80
CA ALA A 16 -24.88 15.61 -32.56
C ALA A 16 -24.37 14.79 -33.78
N VAL A 17 -23.06 14.47 -33.88
CA VAL A 17 -22.52 13.73 -35.05
C VAL A 17 -21.65 12.50 -34.69
N LEU A 18 -21.52 12.10 -33.42
CA LEU A 18 -20.76 10.89 -33.05
C LEU A 18 -21.61 9.83 -32.33
N LEU A 19 -22.85 9.65 -32.79
CA LEU A 19 -23.74 8.54 -32.43
C LEU A 19 -24.15 7.84 -33.72
N GLY A 20 -23.33 6.90 -34.19
CA GLY A 20 -23.70 6.06 -35.32
C GLY A 20 -22.51 5.46 -36.06
N ALA A 21 -22.00 4.33 -35.58
CA ALA A 21 -21.46 3.22 -36.39
C ALA A 21 -20.83 2.18 -35.47
N GLY A 22 -21.20 0.89 -35.61
CA GLY A 22 -20.39 -0.19 -35.05
C GLY A 22 -21.11 -1.33 -34.33
N LEU A 23 -22.37 -1.62 -34.63
CA LEU A 23 -22.91 -2.99 -34.46
C LEU A 23 -22.45 -3.82 -35.66
N ALA A 24 -21.51 -4.77 -35.46
CA ALA A 24 -21.41 -6.06 -36.16
C ALA A 24 -19.97 -6.63 -36.08
N ALA A 25 -19.79 -7.61 -35.20
CA ALA A 25 -18.91 -8.79 -35.36
C ALA A 25 -19.12 -9.63 -34.08
N ALA A 26 -20.10 -10.55 -34.02
CA ALA A 26 -19.97 -11.90 -34.59
C ALA A 26 -18.51 -12.36 -34.45
N GLY A 27 -18.16 -12.98 -33.34
CA GLY A 27 -18.35 -14.42 -33.19
C GLY A 27 -17.09 -15.11 -33.70
N TRP A 28 -16.72 -16.23 -33.08
CA TRP A 28 -15.54 -17.05 -33.37
C TRP A 28 -14.29 -16.60 -32.62
N PHE A 29 -14.11 -17.11 -31.40
CA PHE A 29 -12.87 -17.75 -30.97
C PHE A 29 -13.14 -18.57 -29.70
N PHE A 30 -14.03 -19.55 -29.82
CA PHE A 30 -13.97 -20.75 -28.97
C PHE A 30 -12.78 -21.60 -29.48
N ALA A 31 -11.55 -21.14 -29.23
CA ALA A 31 -10.38 -21.99 -29.35
C ALA A 31 -10.29 -22.83 -28.08
N ARG A 32 -10.92 -24.00 -28.18
CA ARG A 32 -10.82 -25.14 -27.29
C ARG A 32 -9.35 -25.60 -27.30
N THR A 33 -8.50 -25.00 -26.47
CA THR A 33 -7.18 -25.54 -26.19
C THR A 33 -7.36 -26.75 -25.29
N SER A 34 -7.43 -27.93 -25.92
CA SER A 34 -7.20 -29.20 -25.26
C SER A 34 -5.81 -29.15 -24.64
N PHE A 35 -5.74 -28.84 -23.35
CA PHE A 35 -4.51 -29.04 -22.60
C PHE A 35 -4.35 -30.55 -22.42
N SER A 36 -3.40 -31.13 -23.14
CA SER A 36 -2.95 -32.49 -22.92
C SER A 36 -2.56 -32.62 -21.45
N ILE A 37 -3.27 -33.48 -20.73
CA ILE A 37 -2.81 -34.00 -19.45
C ILE A 37 -1.53 -34.77 -19.80
N ALA A 38 -0.38 -34.20 -19.45
CA ALA A 38 0.87 -34.92 -19.48
C ALA A 38 0.74 -36.10 -18.51
N GLU A 39 0.85 -37.29 -19.06
CA GLU A 39 0.98 -38.54 -18.35
C GLU A 39 2.09 -38.39 -17.30
N ALA A 40 1.72 -38.56 -16.04
CA ALA A 40 2.66 -38.58 -14.95
C ALA A 40 3.65 -39.72 -15.20
N GLY A 41 4.88 -39.36 -15.57
CA GLY A 41 6.00 -40.28 -15.62
C GLY A 41 6.14 -40.99 -14.28
N GLU A 42 6.33 -42.30 -14.36
CA GLU A 42 6.56 -43.17 -13.22
C GLU A 42 7.66 -42.59 -12.31
N PRO A 43 7.44 -42.51 -10.99
CA PRO A 43 8.50 -42.17 -10.07
C PRO A 43 9.55 -43.29 -10.10
N GLY A 44 10.72 -42.95 -10.61
CA GLY A 44 11.93 -43.78 -10.54
C GLY A 44 12.14 -44.25 -9.10
N ALA A 45 12.40 -45.55 -8.98
CA ALA A 45 12.65 -46.26 -7.74
C ALA A 45 13.61 -45.48 -6.82
N ALA A 46 13.08 -44.94 -5.73
CA ALA A 46 13.88 -44.44 -4.64
C ALA A 46 14.58 -45.63 -3.97
N ALA A 47 15.90 -45.53 -3.83
CA ALA A 47 16.72 -46.44 -3.06
C ALA A 47 16.22 -46.55 -1.60
N PRO A 48 16.35 -47.72 -0.95
CA PRO A 48 15.90 -47.89 0.42
C PRO A 48 16.85 -47.18 1.39
N HIS A 49 16.49 -45.96 1.78
CA HIS A 49 17.05 -45.30 2.96
C HIS A 49 16.04 -45.37 4.10
N GLU A 50 15.79 -46.58 4.59
CA GLU A 50 15.11 -46.81 5.85
C GLU A 50 16.16 -47.02 6.95
N THR A 51 16.78 -45.92 7.39
CA THR A 51 17.28 -45.88 8.77
C THR A 51 16.17 -45.26 9.60
N SER A 52 15.35 -46.13 10.20
CA SER A 52 14.24 -45.80 11.06
C SER A 52 14.70 -44.91 12.21
N ARG A 53 14.56 -43.59 12.06
CA ARG A 53 14.54 -42.71 13.21
C ARG A 53 13.23 -43.01 13.95
N PRO A 54 13.26 -43.22 15.27
CA PRO A 54 12.03 -43.40 16.02
C PRO A 54 11.13 -42.20 15.75
N LYS A 55 9.90 -42.48 15.29
CA LYS A 55 8.87 -41.46 15.09
C LYS A 55 8.72 -40.71 16.42
N PRO A 56 8.83 -39.37 16.45
CA PRO A 56 8.67 -38.65 17.70
C PRO A 56 7.30 -39.02 18.31
N PRO A 57 7.24 -39.21 19.63
CA PRO A 57 5.97 -39.50 20.29
C PRO A 57 4.96 -38.39 19.98
N PRO A 58 3.67 -38.73 19.89
CA PRO A 58 2.64 -37.70 19.74
C PRO A 58 2.75 -36.69 20.87
N LEU A 59 2.69 -35.39 20.52
CA LEU A 59 2.57 -34.31 21.49
C LEU A 59 1.28 -34.53 22.30
N SER A 60 1.42 -35.00 23.54
CA SER A 60 0.32 -35.03 24.50
C SER A 60 0.15 -33.64 25.09
N LEU A 61 -1.06 -33.10 24.98
CA LEU A 61 -1.48 -31.86 25.65
C LEU A 61 -2.12 -32.16 27.02
N ASP A 62 -2.13 -33.43 27.44
CA ASP A 62 -2.69 -33.86 28.70
C ASP A 62 -1.86 -33.26 29.85
N GLY A 63 -2.50 -32.55 30.78
CA GLY A 63 -1.82 -31.83 31.87
C GLY A 63 -1.34 -30.40 31.53
N LEU A 64 -1.29 -30.03 30.24
CA LEU A 64 -0.86 -28.68 29.81
C LEU A 64 -2.02 -27.67 29.76
N LEU A 65 -3.27 -28.16 29.72
CA LEU A 65 -4.49 -27.35 29.66
C LEU A 65 -5.20 -27.23 31.02
N ASP A 66 -4.66 -27.87 32.06
CA ASP A 66 -5.27 -27.91 33.40
C ASP A 66 -4.93 -26.67 34.25
N GLU A 67 -4.14 -25.74 33.69
CA GLU A 67 -3.86 -24.47 34.34
C GLU A 67 -5.11 -23.59 34.29
N LYS A 68 -5.81 -23.52 35.43
CA LYS A 68 -7.00 -22.71 35.61
C LYS A 68 -6.67 -21.25 35.30
N LEU A 69 -7.11 -20.78 34.13
CA LEU A 69 -6.95 -19.38 33.73
C LEU A 69 -7.46 -18.47 34.87
N PRO A 70 -6.72 -17.43 35.25
CA PRO A 70 -7.18 -16.50 36.27
C PRO A 70 -8.51 -15.90 35.80
N GLU A 71 -9.47 -15.82 36.71
CA GLU A 71 -10.76 -15.19 36.42
C GLU A 71 -10.50 -13.76 35.95
N ALA A 72 -10.91 -13.46 34.71
CA ALA A 72 -10.78 -12.12 34.17
C ALA A 72 -11.61 -11.17 35.05
N LYS A 73 -10.92 -10.27 35.76
CA LYS A 73 -11.59 -9.18 36.45
C LYS A 73 -12.40 -8.42 35.40
N PRO A 74 -13.67 -8.07 35.66
CA PRO A 74 -14.45 -7.27 34.74
C PRO A 74 -13.68 -5.99 34.42
N THR A 75 -13.12 -5.92 33.21
CA THR A 75 -12.51 -4.69 32.71
C THR A 75 -13.63 -3.69 32.57
N GLU A 76 -13.53 -2.58 33.32
CA GLU A 76 -14.42 -1.45 33.18
C GLU A 76 -14.55 -1.10 31.69
N LYS A 77 -15.80 -0.99 31.21
CA LYS A 77 -16.04 -0.62 29.81
C LYS A 77 -15.29 0.69 29.52
N PRO A 78 -14.46 0.75 28.46
CA PRO A 78 -13.78 1.99 28.11
C PRO A 78 -14.82 3.09 27.96
N GLN A 79 -14.75 4.11 28.82
CA GLN A 79 -15.61 5.27 28.74
C GLN A 79 -15.03 6.18 27.65
N GLY A 80 -15.56 6.05 26.43
CA GLY A 80 -15.13 6.80 25.26
C GLY A 80 -15.82 6.32 23.99
N LYS A 81 -15.76 7.11 22.92
CA LYS A 81 -16.16 6.62 21.59
C LYS A 81 -15.36 5.34 21.28
N PRO A 82 -15.99 4.31 20.69
CA PRO A 82 -15.27 3.09 20.34
C PRO A 82 -14.15 3.42 19.35
N LYS A 83 -12.90 3.13 19.75
CA LYS A 83 -11.74 3.21 18.85
C LYS A 83 -11.93 2.18 17.75
N ALA A 84 -11.55 2.52 16.52
CA ALA A 84 -11.55 1.55 15.42
C ALA A 84 -10.66 0.34 15.74
N ASP A 85 -11.12 -0.84 15.34
CA ASP A 85 -10.35 -2.07 15.46
C ASP A 85 -9.38 -2.21 14.28
N ASN A 86 -8.09 -2.13 14.59
CA ASN A 86 -6.99 -2.31 13.63
C ASN A 86 -6.15 -3.56 13.94
N PHE A 87 -6.55 -4.41 14.91
CA PHE A 87 -5.71 -5.50 15.41
C PHE A 87 -5.23 -6.44 14.31
N ALA A 88 -6.12 -6.80 13.37
CA ALA A 88 -5.75 -7.65 12.25
C ALA A 88 -4.69 -7.04 11.33
N CYS A 89 -4.68 -5.71 11.18
CA CYS A 89 -3.69 -5.02 10.34
C CYS A 89 -2.34 -4.90 11.05
N TYR A 90 -2.34 -4.73 12.38
CA TYR A 90 -1.12 -4.59 13.17
C TYR A 90 -0.31 -5.88 13.31
N VAL A 91 -0.88 -7.05 13.00
CA VAL A 91 -0.14 -8.32 12.94
C VAL A 91 1.08 -8.20 12.01
N CYS A 92 0.88 -7.63 10.81
CA CYS A 92 1.95 -7.45 9.82
C CYS A 92 2.45 -5.99 9.75
N HIS A 93 1.62 -5.03 10.16
CA HIS A 93 1.92 -3.60 10.08
C HIS A 93 1.95 -2.90 11.45
N GLY A 94 2.56 -3.54 12.45
CA GLY A 94 2.69 -3.02 13.81
C GLY A 94 3.42 -1.67 13.91
N ASN A 95 4.19 -1.27 12.88
CA ASN A 95 4.82 0.05 12.83
C ASN A 95 3.82 1.22 12.75
N TYR A 96 2.53 0.94 12.47
CA TYR A 96 1.47 1.95 12.51
C TYR A 96 0.74 1.99 13.85
N GLU A 97 0.99 1.05 14.76
CA GLU A 97 0.52 1.17 16.12
C GLU A 97 1.27 2.33 16.80
N GLY A 98 0.52 3.35 17.23
CA GLY A 98 1.10 4.60 17.75
C GLY A 98 1.42 5.66 16.70
N GLU A 99 1.23 5.39 15.40
CA GLU A 99 1.47 6.41 14.36
C GLU A 99 0.39 7.49 14.40
N GLU A 100 0.80 8.76 14.39
CA GLU A 100 -0.08 9.91 14.62
C GLU A 100 -1.33 9.88 13.73
N LEU A 101 -1.20 9.65 12.41
CA LEU A 101 -2.32 9.63 11.49
C LEU A 101 -3.27 8.45 11.80
N ALA A 102 -2.74 7.24 12.00
CA ALA A 102 -3.54 6.07 12.35
C ALA A 102 -4.27 6.25 13.68
N GLU A 103 -3.63 6.84 14.69
CA GLU A 103 -4.22 7.02 16.02
C GLU A 103 -5.36 8.04 16.04
N ILE A 104 -5.18 9.20 15.40
CA ILE A 104 -6.22 10.25 15.43
C ILE A 104 -7.47 9.78 14.70
N HIS A 105 -7.33 9.06 13.59
CA HIS A 105 -8.47 8.50 12.85
C HIS A 105 -9.12 7.36 13.63
N ALA A 106 -8.33 6.47 14.23
CA ALA A 106 -8.87 5.37 15.03
C ALA A 106 -9.67 5.88 16.22
N LYS A 107 -9.26 6.98 16.89
CA LYS A 107 -10.02 7.62 17.98
C LYS A 107 -11.40 8.12 17.56
N GLU A 108 -11.56 8.50 16.29
CA GLU A 108 -12.84 8.89 15.70
C GLU A 108 -13.59 7.72 15.05
N GLY A 109 -13.15 6.47 15.27
CA GLY A 109 -13.80 5.28 14.72
C GLY A 109 -13.42 4.94 13.27
N TYR A 110 -12.42 5.62 12.70
CA TYR A 110 -11.89 5.34 11.36
C TYR A 110 -10.66 4.45 11.43
N GLY A 111 -10.85 3.16 11.14
CA GLY A 111 -9.78 2.16 11.12
C GLY A 111 -9.08 2.06 9.76
N CYS A 112 -8.03 1.24 9.69
CA CYS A 112 -7.23 1.03 8.48
C CYS A 112 -8.11 0.70 7.27
N VAL A 113 -9.10 -0.18 7.47
CA VAL A 113 -10.00 -0.67 6.40
C VAL A 113 -10.90 0.41 5.81
N LYS A 114 -11.12 1.52 6.52
CA LYS A 114 -11.93 2.64 5.99
C LYS A 114 -11.24 3.38 4.86
N CYS A 115 -9.90 3.37 4.83
CA CYS A 115 -9.12 3.98 3.76
C CYS A 115 -8.51 2.93 2.82
N HIS A 116 -8.13 1.75 3.34
CA HIS A 116 -7.41 0.72 2.60
C HIS A 116 -8.28 -0.45 2.08
N GLY A 117 -9.59 -0.44 2.38
CA GLY A 117 -10.51 -1.55 2.10
C GLY A 117 -10.36 -2.71 3.09
N GLU A 118 -11.22 -3.71 3.00
CA GLU A 118 -11.21 -4.87 3.91
C GLU A 118 -9.92 -5.70 3.80
N SER A 119 -9.32 -5.69 2.60
CA SER A 119 -8.02 -6.26 2.29
C SER A 119 -7.89 -7.72 2.73
N LEU A 120 -8.95 -8.53 2.59
CA LEU A 120 -8.99 -9.91 3.07
C LEU A 120 -7.90 -10.76 2.40
N ALA A 121 -7.81 -10.71 1.06
CA ALA A 121 -6.79 -11.46 0.32
C ALA A 121 -5.35 -11.02 0.68
N HIS A 122 -5.15 -9.74 1.00
CA HIS A 122 -3.87 -9.22 1.48
C HIS A 122 -3.53 -9.70 2.89
N ARG A 123 -4.52 -9.77 3.79
CA ARG A 123 -4.36 -10.24 5.17
C ARG A 123 -4.07 -11.74 5.25
N ASP A 124 -4.56 -12.50 4.29
CA ASP A 124 -4.35 -13.95 4.19
C ASP A 124 -3.06 -14.32 3.42
N ASP A 125 -2.30 -13.33 2.92
CA ASP A 125 -1.09 -13.54 2.12
C ASP A 125 0.19 -13.22 2.91
N GLU A 126 0.77 -14.25 3.51
CA GLU A 126 2.02 -14.16 4.29
C GLU A 126 3.25 -13.85 3.42
N ASP A 127 3.19 -14.08 2.10
CA ASP A 127 4.28 -13.78 1.17
C ASP A 127 4.27 -12.31 0.70
N HIS A 128 3.27 -11.53 1.11
CA HIS A 128 3.10 -10.12 0.78
C HIS A 128 3.11 -9.85 -0.74
N LEU A 129 2.53 -10.73 -1.55
CA LEU A 129 2.45 -10.55 -3.02
C LEU A 129 1.19 -9.80 -3.43
N THR A 130 0.13 -9.97 -2.66
CA THR A 130 -1.19 -9.40 -2.84
C THR A 130 -1.20 -8.01 -2.22
N PRO A 131 -1.48 -6.94 -2.99
CA PRO A 131 -1.61 -5.61 -2.42
C PRO A 131 -2.91 -5.48 -1.60
N PRO A 132 -3.01 -4.49 -0.70
CA PRO A 132 -4.30 -4.13 -0.10
C PRO A 132 -5.27 -3.65 -1.20
N ASP A 133 -6.57 -3.67 -0.90
CA ASP A 133 -7.61 -3.32 -1.88
C ASP A 133 -7.40 -1.90 -2.44
N ILE A 134 -6.98 -0.97 -1.57
CA ILE A 134 -6.73 0.42 -1.92
C ILE A 134 -5.31 0.81 -1.55
N MET A 135 -4.55 1.22 -2.57
CA MET A 135 -3.28 1.90 -2.43
C MET A 135 -3.38 3.35 -2.92
N PHE A 136 -2.85 4.28 -2.13
CA PHE A 136 -2.81 5.69 -2.49
C PHE A 136 -1.49 6.02 -3.21
N SER A 137 -1.58 6.18 -4.54
CA SER A 137 -0.59 6.90 -5.33
C SER A 137 -0.59 8.39 -4.94
N ALA A 138 0.44 9.16 -5.31
CA ALA A 138 0.52 10.57 -4.92
C ALA A 138 -0.73 11.36 -5.35
N GLU A 139 -1.20 11.13 -6.57
CA GLU A 139 -2.39 11.78 -7.16
C GLU A 139 -3.71 11.38 -6.47
N LYS A 140 -3.74 10.24 -5.78
CA LYS A 140 -4.93 9.74 -5.08
C LYS A 140 -5.00 10.15 -3.61
N ILE A 141 -3.91 10.66 -3.02
CA ILE A 141 -3.87 11.03 -1.60
C ILE A 141 -4.84 12.16 -1.31
N ASP A 142 -4.75 13.27 -2.05
CA ASP A 142 -5.58 14.43 -1.78
C ASP A 142 -7.08 14.13 -1.96
N PRO A 143 -7.53 13.50 -3.08
CA PRO A 143 -8.92 13.05 -3.21
C PRO A 143 -9.36 12.12 -2.08
N GLY A 144 -8.53 11.15 -1.69
CA GLY A 144 -8.86 10.21 -0.62
C GLY A 144 -9.01 10.87 0.76
N CYS A 145 -8.24 11.93 1.03
CA CYS A 145 -8.43 12.73 2.24
C CYS A 145 -9.69 13.60 2.14
N SER A 146 -9.97 14.15 0.96
CA SER A 146 -11.12 15.02 0.72
C SER A 146 -12.48 14.32 0.77
N ASP A 147 -12.53 12.99 0.77
CA ASP A 147 -13.77 12.24 1.00
C ASP A 147 -14.36 12.52 2.41
N CYS A 148 -13.54 12.96 3.37
CA CYS A 148 -13.96 13.32 4.73
C CYS A 148 -13.49 14.71 5.17
N HIS A 149 -12.52 15.32 4.48
CA HIS A 149 -11.93 16.61 4.82
C HIS A 149 -12.07 17.64 3.69
N ASP A 150 -13.08 18.52 3.79
CA ASP A 150 -13.39 19.49 2.75
C ASP A 150 -12.55 20.78 2.81
N THR A 151 -11.91 21.06 3.94
CA THR A 151 -11.22 22.33 4.19
C THR A 151 -9.86 22.15 4.83
N HIS A 152 -8.96 23.08 4.52
CA HIS A 152 -7.67 23.24 5.19
C HIS A 152 -7.64 24.61 5.86
N ASP A 153 -8.08 24.67 7.12
CA ASP A 153 -8.02 25.88 7.93
C ASP A 153 -6.74 25.88 8.78
N ALA A 154 -5.67 26.43 8.21
CA ALA A 154 -4.40 26.58 8.89
C ALA A 154 -3.78 27.95 8.56
N PRO A 155 -3.21 28.66 9.55
CA PRO A 155 -2.51 29.91 9.29
C PRO A 155 -1.37 29.72 8.28
N ALA A 156 -1.30 30.58 7.25
CA ALA A 156 -0.33 30.45 6.17
C ALA A 156 1.12 30.31 6.66
N LYS A 157 1.51 31.05 7.72
CA LYS A 157 2.84 30.94 8.33
C LYS A 157 3.13 29.53 8.88
N LYS A 158 2.13 28.88 9.47
CA LYS A 158 2.25 27.50 10.00
C LYS A 158 2.33 26.47 8.88
N VAL A 159 1.63 26.69 7.77
CA VAL A 159 1.74 25.83 6.58
C VAL A 159 3.16 25.88 6.01
N VAL A 160 3.71 27.08 5.84
CA VAL A 160 5.09 27.27 5.33
C VAL A 160 6.12 26.67 6.29
N GLU A 161 6.00 26.92 7.60
CA GLU A 161 6.88 26.33 8.63
C GLU A 161 6.85 24.79 8.58
N ARG A 162 5.67 24.20 8.45
CA ARG A 162 5.51 22.74 8.37
C ARG A 162 6.11 22.15 7.11
N TRP A 163 5.90 22.81 5.97
CA TRP A 163 6.50 22.43 4.69
C TRP A 163 8.03 22.46 4.77
N GLN A 164 8.62 23.54 5.30
CA GLN A 164 10.06 23.67 5.51
C GLN A 164 10.62 22.57 6.40
N GLN A 165 9.89 22.17 7.44
CA GLN A 165 10.30 21.13 8.38
C GLN A 165 10.29 19.72 7.76
N ARG A 166 9.29 19.39 6.93
CA ARG A 166 9.02 18.01 6.51
C ARG A 166 9.36 17.70 5.07
N CYS A 167 9.13 18.63 4.15
CA CYS A 167 9.26 18.39 2.72
C CYS A 167 9.84 19.58 1.93
N PRO A 168 10.93 20.23 2.39
CA PRO A 168 11.50 21.41 1.74
C PRO A 168 11.97 21.15 0.29
N GLN A 169 12.24 19.88 -0.04
CA GLN A 169 12.60 19.45 -1.39
C GLN A 169 11.46 19.56 -2.42
N LYS A 170 10.19 19.58 -1.98
CA LYS A 170 9.02 19.69 -2.85
C LYS A 170 8.69 21.15 -3.05
N THR A 171 9.25 21.76 -4.08
CA THR A 171 9.12 23.21 -4.33
C THR A 171 7.94 23.58 -5.23
N LYS A 172 7.38 22.62 -5.97
CA LYS A 172 6.21 22.83 -6.82
C LYS A 172 4.93 22.46 -6.06
N PRO A 173 3.90 23.33 -6.02
CA PRO A 173 2.67 23.05 -5.28
C PRO A 173 2.01 21.72 -5.64
N GLU A 174 2.04 21.34 -6.92
CA GLU A 174 1.37 20.12 -7.43
C GLU A 174 2.05 18.81 -6.97
N GLN A 175 3.23 18.90 -6.36
CA GLN A 175 3.95 17.74 -5.83
C GLN A 175 3.66 17.49 -4.34
N ILE A 176 3.09 18.49 -3.66
CA ILE A 176 2.81 18.46 -2.23
C ILE A 176 1.44 17.81 -2.03
N VAL A 177 1.38 16.78 -1.19
CA VAL A 177 0.15 16.04 -0.87
C VAL A 177 -0.12 16.11 0.64
N CYS A 178 -1.36 15.83 1.06
CA CYS A 178 -1.77 15.96 2.47
C CYS A 178 -0.81 15.30 3.46
N THR A 179 -0.37 14.08 3.16
CA THR A 179 0.51 13.31 4.05
C THR A 179 1.92 13.87 4.17
N ASP A 180 2.40 14.71 3.25
CA ASP A 180 3.74 15.32 3.40
C ASP A 180 3.83 16.15 4.69
N CYS A 181 2.73 16.82 5.05
CA CYS A 181 2.63 17.65 6.24
C CYS A 181 1.94 16.96 7.43
N HIS A 182 0.89 16.15 7.17
CA HIS A 182 -0.03 15.65 8.21
C HIS A 182 0.22 14.22 8.72
N GLY A 183 1.16 13.45 8.14
CA GLY A 183 1.39 12.09 8.62
C GLY A 183 2.72 11.51 8.19
N LYS A 184 3.19 10.45 8.84
CA LYS A 184 4.27 9.59 8.30
C LYS A 184 3.68 8.23 7.96
N HIS A 185 2.51 8.26 7.33
CA HIS A 185 1.70 7.09 7.04
C HIS A 185 2.19 6.36 5.78
N ARG A 186 3.48 5.99 5.77
CA ARG A 186 4.13 5.34 4.65
C ARG A 186 5.28 4.47 5.12
N LEU A 187 5.23 3.16 4.80
CA LEU A 187 6.36 2.26 4.99
C LEU A 187 7.60 2.81 4.27
N GLU A 188 8.68 3.02 5.04
CA GLU A 188 9.96 3.53 4.56
C GLU A 188 10.69 2.52 3.68
N LYS A 189 10.64 1.24 4.07
CA LYS A 189 11.27 0.13 3.36
C LYS A 189 10.20 -0.87 2.96
N ARG A 190 10.34 -1.44 1.75
CA ARG A 190 9.45 -2.48 1.23
C ARG A 190 10.27 -3.52 0.50
N VAL A 191 9.95 -4.78 0.77
CA VAL A 191 10.53 -5.91 0.04
C VAL A 191 9.83 -6.09 -1.31
N ILE A 192 8.51 -5.85 -1.36
CA ILE A 192 7.72 -5.85 -2.58
C ILE A 192 7.29 -4.41 -2.91
N ARG A 193 7.52 -4.00 -4.16
CA ARG A 193 7.08 -2.70 -4.67
C ARG A 193 5.98 -2.92 -5.70
N TRP A 194 4.81 -2.37 -5.40
CA TRP A 194 3.70 -2.32 -6.34
C TRP A 194 3.59 -0.97 -7.03
N ASP A 195 3.03 -1.01 -8.24
CA ASP A 195 2.39 0.12 -8.85
C ASP A 195 1.12 0.42 -8.05
N LYS A 196 1.11 1.58 -7.41
CA LYS A 196 0.03 1.98 -6.49
C LYS A 196 -1.29 2.29 -7.19
N THR A 197 -1.27 2.46 -8.51
CA THR A 197 -2.47 2.76 -9.29
C THR A 197 -3.14 1.46 -9.73
N THR A 198 -2.36 0.45 -10.09
CA THR A 198 -2.82 -0.79 -10.72
C THR A 198 -2.74 -2.03 -9.83
N GLY A 199 -1.99 -1.99 -8.73
CA GLY A 199 -1.77 -3.16 -7.87
C GLY A 199 -0.72 -4.14 -8.38
N LYS A 200 -0.13 -3.90 -9.56
CA LYS A 200 0.85 -4.83 -10.15
C LYS A 200 2.22 -4.70 -9.48
N ILE A 201 2.92 -5.82 -9.32
CA ILE A 201 4.30 -5.81 -8.80
C ILE A 201 5.24 -5.18 -9.85
N ILE A 202 6.05 -4.21 -9.42
CA ILE A 202 7.10 -3.56 -10.20
C ILE A 202 8.44 -4.25 -9.93
N GLU A 203 8.74 -4.50 -8.65
CA GLU A 203 10.06 -4.98 -8.21
C GLU A 203 9.91 -5.80 -6.93
N ARG A 204 10.63 -6.93 -6.87
CA ARG A 204 10.87 -7.68 -5.64
C ARG A 204 12.33 -7.45 -5.26
N ALA A 205 12.56 -6.92 -4.07
CA ALA A 205 13.91 -6.82 -3.54
C ALA A 205 14.49 -8.24 -3.47
N THR A 206 15.58 -8.47 -4.21
CA THR A 206 16.36 -9.70 -4.07
C THR A 206 16.96 -9.68 -2.67
N LEU A 207 16.46 -10.54 -1.78
CA LEU A 207 17.19 -10.87 -0.56
C LEU A 207 18.53 -11.46 -1.00
N PRO A 208 19.67 -11.07 -0.40
CA PRO A 208 20.93 -11.73 -0.70
C PRO A 208 20.74 -13.22 -0.39
N GLU A 209 20.86 -14.07 -1.42
CA GLU A 209 20.82 -15.51 -1.23
C GLU A 209 21.93 -15.89 -0.24
N ASN A 210 21.55 -16.66 0.78
CA ASN A 210 22.43 -17.11 1.85
C ASN A 210 23.81 -17.56 1.30
N GLY A 211 24.89 -16.87 1.70
CA GLY A 211 26.23 -17.46 1.61
C GLY A 211 27.42 -16.55 1.34
N THR A 212 27.25 -15.31 0.89
CA THR A 212 28.42 -14.44 0.68
C THR A 212 28.81 -13.79 2.00
N LYS A 213 29.93 -14.23 2.57
CA LYS A 213 30.54 -13.68 3.78
C LYS A 213 30.55 -12.15 3.72
N ALA A 214 30.23 -11.54 4.87
CA ALA A 214 30.42 -10.11 5.09
C ALA A 214 31.86 -9.73 4.75
N GLY A 215 32.06 -8.99 3.67
CA GLY A 215 33.40 -8.54 3.28
C GLY A 215 33.63 -8.33 1.80
N GLU A 216 32.70 -7.75 1.04
CA GLU A 216 33.11 -6.93 -0.11
C GLU A 216 32.05 -5.87 -0.39
N VAL A 217 32.33 -4.64 0.07
CA VAL A 217 31.59 -3.46 -0.35
C VAL A 217 31.92 -3.26 -1.82
N SER A 218 31.05 -3.78 -2.70
CA SER A 218 31.05 -3.41 -4.11
C SER A 218 30.76 -1.92 -4.17
N THR A 219 31.81 -1.15 -4.41
CA THR A 219 31.76 0.29 -4.61
C THR A 219 31.11 0.58 -5.95
N VAL A 220 29.78 0.44 -6.01
CA VAL A 220 29.01 1.09 -7.06
C VAL A 220 29.15 2.58 -6.82
N ARG A 221 30.07 3.20 -7.57
CA ARG A 221 30.29 4.65 -7.58
C ARG A 221 28.92 5.33 -7.72
N PRO A 222 28.53 6.21 -6.78
CA PRO A 222 27.36 7.03 -6.98
C PRO A 222 27.55 7.83 -8.27
N LEU A 223 26.53 7.83 -9.13
CA LEU A 223 26.49 8.74 -10.28
C LEU A 223 26.73 10.17 -9.77
N PRO A 224 27.61 10.96 -10.41
CA PRO A 224 27.87 12.32 -9.98
C PRO A 224 26.56 13.10 -9.96
N ARG A 225 26.25 13.70 -8.81
CA ARG A 225 25.11 14.62 -8.72
C ARG A 225 25.36 15.78 -9.70
N PRO A 226 24.35 16.22 -10.47
CA PRO A 226 24.50 17.41 -11.27
C PRO A 226 24.85 18.58 -10.35
N VAL A 227 26.00 19.20 -10.62
CA VAL A 227 26.43 20.42 -9.94
C VAL A 227 25.46 21.51 -10.35
N SER A 228 24.58 21.92 -9.44
CA SER A 228 23.73 23.09 -9.66
C SER A 228 24.64 24.31 -9.91
N PRO A 229 24.40 25.08 -10.99
CA PRO A 229 25.15 26.30 -11.21
C PRO A 229 24.91 27.26 -10.04
N ASN A 230 26.02 27.68 -9.43
CA ASN A 230 26.08 28.68 -8.39
C ASN A 230 25.63 30.02 -8.98
N ILE A 231 24.35 30.35 -8.87
CA ILE A 231 23.84 31.67 -9.23
C ILE A 231 24.25 32.59 -8.08
N GLY A 232 25.37 33.27 -8.30
CA GLY A 232 25.91 34.30 -7.40
C GLY A 232 24.84 35.34 -7.09
N ARG A 233 24.67 35.59 -5.80
CA ARG A 233 23.91 36.72 -5.28
C ARG A 233 24.87 37.91 -5.27
N GLU A 234 24.86 38.69 -6.35
CA GLU A 234 25.42 40.04 -6.31
C GLU A 234 24.52 40.93 -5.43
N SER A 235 25.20 41.61 -4.53
CA SER A 235 24.72 42.67 -3.66
C SER A 235 24.10 43.83 -4.44
N GLN A 236 22.92 44.26 -4.01
CA GLN A 236 22.48 45.65 -3.91
C GLN A 236 21.25 45.73 -3.00
#